data_AF-A0A933G7G6-F1
#
_entry.id   AF-A0A933G7G6-F1
#
_cell.length_a   1.000
_cell.length_b   1.000
_cell.length_c   1.000
_cell.angle_alpha   90.00
_cell.angle_beta   90.00
_cell.angle_gamma   90.00
#
_symmetry.space_group_name_H-M   'P 1'
#
loop_
_entity.id
_entity.type
_entity.pdbx_description
1 polymer ?
#
loop_
_entity_poly.entity_id
_entity_poly.type
_entity_poly.pdbx_seq_one_letter_code
_entity_poly.pdbx_strand_id
1 'polypeptide(L)'
;GPLRDLLHDTLLASGAASGDWLEPRAVERLVRQHVTGRGNHGRALWSLLVLEQWARAYLGHRGAVDEVQTDLVQYKTPNAVQPAEVMAADVGHVICGS
;
A
#
# COMPACT_ATOMS: atom_id res chain seq x y z
N GLY A 1 -18.42 4.31 24.06
CA GLY A 1 -17.71 3.07 24.44
C GLY A 1 -16.34 3.08 23.77
N PRO A 2 -15.33 2.39 24.32
CA PRO A 2 -13.93 2.53 23.90
C PRO A 2 -13.67 2.23 22.41
N LEU A 3 -14.51 1.39 21.78
CA LEU A 3 -14.44 1.11 20.34
C LEU A 3 -14.93 2.27 19.47
N ARG A 4 -15.73 3.19 19.99
CA ARG A 4 -16.25 4.35 19.25
C ARG A 4 -15.11 5.25 18.80
N ASP A 5 -14.19 5.53 19.71
CA ASP A 5 -13.10 6.47 19.47
C ASP A 5 -12.12 5.88 18.47
N LEU A 6 -11.76 4.59 18.64
CA LEU A 6 -10.97 3.87 17.64
C LEU A 6 -11.59 3.91 16.23
N LEU A 7 -12.91 3.70 16.10
CA LEU A 7 -13.59 3.76 14.81
C LEU A 7 -13.58 5.16 14.20
N HIS A 8 -13.72 6.21 15.02
CA HIS A 8 -13.64 7.59 14.56
C HIS A 8 -12.22 7.97 14.13
N ASP A 9 -11.22 7.61 14.92
CA ASP A 9 -9.81 7.96 14.69
C ASP A 9 -9.19 7.19 13.52
N THR A 10 -9.79 6.07 13.11
CA THR A 10 -9.32 5.25 11.99
C THR A 10 -10.19 5.42 10.76
N LEU A 11 -11.45 4.96 10.78
CA LEU A 11 -12.32 4.89 9.61
C LEU A 11 -12.91 6.24 9.18
N LEU A 12 -13.02 7.19 10.11
CA LEU A 12 -13.61 8.51 9.86
C LEU A 12 -12.57 9.64 9.85
N ALA A 13 -11.27 9.29 9.95
CA ALA A 13 -10.21 10.26 9.82
C ALA A 13 -10.12 10.78 8.39
N SER A 14 -9.80 12.07 8.22
CA SER A 14 -9.65 12.72 6.91
C SER A 14 -8.55 12.10 6.02
N GLY A 15 -7.68 11.26 6.60
CA GLY A 15 -6.62 10.53 5.90
C GLY A 15 -6.80 9.01 5.95
N ALA A 16 -8.01 8.52 6.18
CA ALA A 16 -8.30 7.09 6.13
C ALA A 16 -8.02 6.56 4.71
N ALA A 17 -7.19 5.53 4.58
CA ALA A 17 -6.84 4.97 3.28
C ALA A 17 -8.07 4.36 2.58
N SER A 18 -9.03 3.88 3.37
CA SER A 18 -10.31 3.37 2.87
C SER A 18 -11.23 4.46 2.31
N GLY A 19 -10.98 5.75 2.58
CA GLY A 19 -11.75 6.87 2.01
C GLY A 19 -11.66 6.98 0.49
N ASP A 20 -10.64 6.39 -0.13
CA ASP A 20 -10.46 6.36 -1.58
C ASP A 20 -11.44 5.41 -2.30
N TRP A 21 -11.99 4.40 -1.60
CA TRP A 21 -12.84 3.36 -2.21
C TRP A 21 -14.19 3.17 -1.50
N LEU A 22 -14.32 3.65 -0.27
CA LEU A 22 -15.55 3.57 0.50
C LEU A 22 -16.26 4.91 0.52
N GLU A 23 -17.59 4.87 0.40
CA GLU A 23 -18.43 6.05 0.60
C GLU A 23 -18.38 6.49 2.08
N PRO A 24 -17.80 7.67 2.41
CA PRO A 24 -17.61 8.09 3.79
C PRO A 24 -18.93 8.17 4.56
N ARG A 25 -19.99 8.67 3.91
CA ARG A 25 -21.33 8.78 4.53
C ARG A 25 -21.93 7.42 4.88
N ALA A 26 -21.60 6.37 4.13
CA ALA A 26 -22.08 5.02 4.42
C ALA A 26 -21.36 4.46 5.66
N VAL A 27 -20.05 4.67 5.76
CA VAL A 27 -19.23 4.27 6.93
C VAL A 27 -19.70 5.00 8.19
N GLU A 28 -19.90 6.32 8.11
CA GLU A 28 -20.43 7.12 9.22
C GLU A 28 -21.79 6.63 9.72
N ARG A 29 -22.69 6.28 8.79
CA ARG A 29 -24.01 5.73 9.14
C ARG A 29 -23.87 4.40 9.88
N LEU A 30 -22.97 3.52 9.44
CA LEU A 30 -22.72 2.23 10.06
C LEU A 30 -22.17 2.38 11.49
N VAL A 31 -21.19 3.28 11.67
CA VAL A 31 -20.63 3.62 12.99
C VAL A 31 -21.72 4.18 13.90
N ARG A 32 -22.55 5.10 13.41
CA ARG A 32 -23.66 5.70 14.18
C ARG A 32 -24.68 4.65 14.61
N GLN A 33 -25.08 3.75 13.72
CA GLN A 33 -26.00 2.66 14.03
C GLN A 33 -25.44 1.74 15.12
N HIS A 34 -24.16 1.36 15.01
CA HIS A 34 -23.49 0.55 16.04
C HIS A 34 -23.44 1.24 17.40
N VAL A 35 -23.01 2.51 17.44
CA VAL A 35 -22.87 3.28 18.69
C VAL A 35 -24.22 3.48 19.38
N THR A 36 -25.28 3.72 18.60
CA THR A 36 -26.63 3.93 19.13
C THR A 36 -27.35 2.61 19.48
N GLY A 37 -26.69 1.47 19.31
CA GLY A 37 -27.28 0.14 19.53
C GLY A 37 -28.35 -0.23 18.50
N ARG A 38 -28.47 0.52 17.40
CA ARG A 38 -29.44 0.29 16.33
C ARG A 38 -28.90 -0.72 15.32
N GLY A 39 -28.61 -1.93 15.80
CA GLY A 39 -28.17 -3.06 14.98
C GLY A 39 -26.80 -3.61 15.38
N ASN A 40 -26.56 -4.89 15.04
CA ASN A 40 -25.29 -5.56 15.27
C ASN A 40 -24.35 -5.39 14.06
N HIS A 41 -23.69 -4.23 13.99
CA HIS A 41 -22.73 -3.93 12.93
C HIS A 41 -21.27 -4.22 13.32
N GLY A 42 -21.02 -4.85 14.47
CA GLY A 42 -19.67 -5.06 14.99
C GLY A 42 -18.78 -5.87 14.05
N ARG A 43 -19.33 -6.92 13.42
CA ARG A 43 -18.59 -7.72 12.43
C ARG A 43 -18.18 -6.92 11.20
N ALA A 44 -19.10 -6.10 10.67
CA ALA A 44 -18.83 -5.27 9.51
C ALA A 44 -17.78 -4.20 9.82
N LEU A 45 -17.90 -3.54 10.98
CA LEU A 45 -16.93 -2.54 11.43
C LEU A 45 -15.56 -3.15 11.70
N TRP A 46 -15.49 -4.36 12.24
CA TRP A 46 -14.24 -5.09 12.38
C TRP A 46 -13.58 -5.39 11.03
N SER A 47 -14.35 -5.86 10.04
CA SER A 47 -13.82 -6.07 8.68
C SER A 47 -13.29 -4.77 8.06
N LEU A 48 -13.98 -3.64 8.28
CA LEU A 48 -13.50 -2.33 7.82
C LEU A 48 -12.20 -1.91 8.51
N LEU A 49 -12.05 -2.15 9.81
CA LEU A 49 -10.82 -1.86 10.55
C LEU A 49 -9.63 -2.68 10.02
N VAL A 50 -9.82 -3.98 9.79
CA VAL A 50 -8.78 -4.84 9.21
C VAL A 50 -8.40 -4.37 7.81
N LEU A 51 -9.39 -3.99 6.99
CA LEU A 51 -9.17 -3.46 5.65
C LEU A 51 -8.38 -2.15 5.67
N GLU A 52 -8.75 -1.20 6.54
CA GLU A 52 -8.03 0.07 6.71
C GLU A 52 -6.57 -0.18 7.13
N GLN A 53 -6.34 -1.13 8.05
CA GLN A 53 -4.98 -1.43 8.50
C GLN A 53 -4.12 -2.07 7.40
N TRP A 54 -4.72 -2.96 6.60
CA TRP A 54 -4.07 -3.53 5.42
C TRP A 54 -3.78 -2.44 4.38
N ALA A 55 -4.76 -1.58 4.09
CA ALA A 55 -4.62 -0.49 3.12
C ALA A 55 -3.47 0.44 3.52
N ARG A 56 -3.38 0.81 4.80
CA ARG A 56 -2.27 1.61 5.35
C ARG A 56 -0.92 0.93 5.19
N ALA A 57 -0.87 -0.40 5.36
CA ALA A 57 0.38 -1.16 5.29
C ALA A 57 0.89 -1.36 3.85
N TYR A 58 -0.01 -1.44 2.87
CA TYR A 58 0.35 -1.89 1.52
C TYR A 58 0.08 -0.88 0.39
N LEU A 59 -0.88 0.03 0.55
CA LEU A 59 -1.28 0.94 -0.53
C LEU A 59 -0.69 2.34 -0.38
N GLY A 60 -0.12 2.65 0.79
CA GLY A 60 0.33 4.00 1.11
C GLY A 60 -0.85 4.96 1.22
N HIS A 61 -0.66 6.06 1.93
CA HIS A 61 -1.66 7.13 1.92
C HIS A 61 -1.44 7.84 0.58
N ARG A 62 -2.37 7.73 -0.35
CA ARG A 62 -2.41 8.68 -1.48
C ARG A 62 -2.87 10.02 -0.94
N GLY A 63 -1.96 10.69 -0.21
CA GLY A 63 -2.14 12.07 0.19
C GLY A 63 -2.40 12.90 -1.06
N ALA A 64 -3.39 13.79 -0.94
CA ALA A 64 -3.87 14.71 -1.97
C ALA A 64 -2.83 15.02 -3.06
N VAL A 65 -3.22 14.72 -4.31
CA VAL A 65 -2.61 15.12 -5.59
C VAL A 65 -1.45 16.12 -5.48
N ASP A 66 -0.27 15.64 -5.12
CA ASP A 66 0.98 16.31 -5.47
C ASP A 66 1.47 15.62 -6.74
N GLU A 67 1.51 16.41 -7.80
CA GLU A 67 2.11 16.22 -9.12
C GLU A 67 2.46 14.78 -9.53
N VAL A 68 1.87 14.34 -10.64
CA VAL A 68 2.12 13.06 -11.29
C VAL A 68 3.62 12.84 -11.53
N GLN A 69 4.29 12.15 -10.61
CA GLN A 69 5.54 11.47 -10.91
C GLN A 69 5.18 10.06 -11.37
N THR A 70 4.94 9.92 -12.66
CA THR A 70 5.00 8.60 -13.32
C THR A 70 6.46 8.18 -13.36
N ASP A 71 7.03 7.76 -12.22
CA ASP A 71 8.31 7.05 -12.20
C ASP A 71 8.11 5.62 -11.72
N LEU A 72 8.08 4.74 -12.71
CA LEU A 72 8.59 3.37 -12.71
C LEU A 72 8.39 2.59 -11.40
N VAL A 73 7.38 1.72 -11.39
CA VAL A 73 7.41 0.49 -10.60
C VAL A 73 8.67 -0.28 -11.03
N GLN A 74 9.77 -0.07 -10.32
CA GLN A 74 10.95 -0.94 -10.37
C GLN A 74 10.52 -2.27 -9.74
N TYR A 75 9.94 -3.16 -10.55
CA TYR A 75 9.87 -4.57 -10.19
C TYR A 75 11.32 -5.06 -10.10
N LYS A 76 11.83 -5.10 -8.87
CA LYS A 76 13.09 -5.75 -8.55
C LYS A 76 12.99 -7.20 -9.03
N THR A 77 13.61 -7.50 -10.17
CA THR A 77 13.95 -8.87 -10.54
C THR A 77 14.70 -9.47 -9.35
N PRO A 78 14.26 -10.61 -8.79
CA PRO A 78 15.04 -11.26 -7.76
C PRO A 78 16.35 -11.69 -8.38
N ASN A 79 17.43 -11.06 -7.91
CA ASN A 79 18.83 -11.45 -7.99
C ASN A 79 19.26 -12.14 -9.29
N ALA A 80 19.98 -11.41 -10.14
CA ALA A 80 20.70 -12.02 -11.25
C ALA A 80 21.46 -13.26 -10.76
N VAL A 81 21.10 -14.43 -11.28
CA VAL A 81 21.95 -15.61 -11.24
C VAL A 81 23.27 -15.18 -11.84
N GLN A 82 24.32 -15.10 -11.01
CA GLN A 82 25.69 -14.92 -11.47
C GLN A 82 26.00 -16.12 -12.38
N PRO A 83 26.34 -15.93 -13.67
CA PRO A 83 26.98 -17.01 -14.39
C PRO A 83 28.43 -17.06 -13.88
N ALA A 84 28.71 -18.01 -13.00
CA ALA A 84 30.04 -18.59 -12.98
C ALA A 84 30.29 -19.19 -14.37
N GLU A 85 31.50 -18.98 -14.89
CA GLU A 85 32.12 -19.75 -15.97
C GLU A 85 31.84 -19.33 -17.43
N VAL A 86 32.65 -18.37 -17.93
CA VAL A 86 33.27 -18.49 -19.26
C VAL A 86 34.58 -17.71 -19.28
N MET A 87 35.70 -18.45 -19.20
CA MET A 87 37.03 -17.94 -19.52
C MET A 87 37.10 -17.65 -21.03
N ALA A 88 37.35 -16.40 -21.40
CA ALA A 88 37.89 -16.06 -22.70
C ALA A 88 39.36 -15.68 -22.51
N ALA A 89 40.24 -16.56 -22.96
CA ALA A 89 41.67 -16.32 -23.06
C ALA A 89 41.93 -15.18 -24.04
N ASP A 90 42.64 -14.17 -23.56
CA ASP A 90 43.17 -13.04 -24.32
C ASP A 90 44.29 -13.52 -25.26
N VAL A 91 44.04 -13.47 -26.57
CA VAL A 91 45.08 -13.55 -27.60
C VAL A 91 44.89 -12.37 -28.53
N GLY A 92 45.77 -11.38 -28.40
CA GLY A 92 45.73 -10.17 -29.22
C GLY A 92 46.98 -9.31 -29.11
N HIS A 93 48.18 -9.88 -29.26
CA HIS A 93 49.40 -9.10 -29.49
C HIS A 93 49.94 -9.35 -30.90
N VAL A 94 49.66 -8.41 -31.82
CA VAL A 94 50.33 -8.31 -33.12
C VAL A 94 50.77 -6.86 -33.35
N ILE A 95 52.05 -6.65 -33.03
CA ILE A 95 53.09 -5.80 -33.64
C ILE A 95 52.67 -4.85 -34.80
N CYS A 96 52.98 -3.56 -34.67
CA CYS A 96 53.24 -2.64 -35.80
C CYS A 96 54.21 -1.50 -35.41
N GLY A 97 55.28 -1.34 -36.21
CA GLY A 97 56.13 -0.13 -36.38
C GLY A 97 57.17 0.15 -35.27
N SER A 98 58.46 0.42 -35.54
CA SER A 98 59.20 0.79 -36.76
C SER A 98 60.69 0.49 -36.58
#